data_AF-A0A924YAF4-F1
#
_entry.id   AF-A0A924YAF4-F1
#
_cell.length_a   1.000
_cell.length_b   1.000
_cell.length_c   1.000
_cell.angle_alpha   90.00
_cell.angle_beta   90.00
_cell.angle_gamma   90.00
#
_symmetry.space_group_name_H-M   'P 1'
#
loop_
_entity.id
_entity.type
_entity.pdbx_description
1 polymer ?
#
loop_
_entity_poly.entity_id
_entity_poly.type
_entity_poly.pdbx_seq_one_letter_code
_entity_poly.pdbx_strand_id
1 'polypeptide(L)'
;MAEQSKRATPMVKGDILLYESSSMAEQRTVSVRLKVGSAQWLQWLRGADRFYVAGTLGKFTARREIRRNQAYWYACRKLGGKLYKKYIGKSEDITPDVLRDVDLALSAMIKDDTASV
;
A
#
# COMPACT_ATOMS: atom_id res chain seq x y z
N MET A 1 6.75 -21.19 -0.43
CA MET A 1 6.10 -21.04 0.88
C MET A 1 5.40 -19.68 0.92
N ALA A 2 4.16 -19.58 0.44
CA ALA A 2 3.37 -18.34 0.53
C ALA A 2 1.95 -18.75 0.93
N GLU A 3 1.82 -19.16 2.19
CA GLU A 3 0.55 -19.46 2.83
C GLU A 3 -0.20 -18.14 3.08
N GLN A 4 -0.75 -17.55 2.01
CA GLN A 4 -1.71 -16.46 2.14
C GLN A 4 -3.08 -17.09 2.34
N SER A 5 -3.35 -17.45 3.60
CA SER A 5 -4.71 -17.71 4.07
C SER A 5 -5.63 -16.59 3.60
N LYS A 6 -6.86 -16.98 3.28
CA LYS A 6 -8.06 -16.26 2.80
C LYS A 6 -8.45 -14.96 3.55
N ARG A 7 -7.50 -14.13 3.99
CA ARG A 7 -7.67 -12.91 4.79
C ARG A 7 -7.89 -11.71 3.87
N ALA A 8 -8.82 -10.81 4.21
CA ALA A 8 -9.03 -9.59 3.42
C ALA A 8 -7.72 -8.87 3.16
N THR A 9 -7.58 -8.46 1.91
CA THR A 9 -6.40 -7.72 1.45
C THR A 9 -6.35 -6.37 2.16
N PRO A 10 -5.26 -6.05 2.89
CA PRO A 10 -5.15 -4.77 3.60
C PRO A 10 -5.22 -3.62 2.59
N MET A 11 -6.24 -2.77 2.74
CA MET A 11 -6.57 -1.74 1.77
C MET A 11 -6.79 -0.39 2.44
N VAL A 12 -6.04 0.61 1.98
CA VAL A 12 -6.20 2.01 2.34
C VAL A 12 -7.31 2.62 1.48
N LYS A 13 -8.32 3.19 2.12
CA LYS A 13 -9.36 4.03 1.51
C LYS A 13 -9.31 5.42 2.13
N GLY A 14 -9.05 6.44 1.32
CA GLY A 14 -8.74 7.78 1.83
C GLY A 14 -7.52 7.69 2.74
N ASP A 15 -7.70 8.04 4.02
CA ASP A 15 -6.62 7.99 5.02
C ASP A 15 -6.73 6.82 6.00
N ILE A 16 -7.60 5.85 5.72
CA ILE A 16 -7.87 4.74 6.64
C ILE A 16 -7.45 3.42 6.01
N LEU A 17 -6.53 2.72 6.65
CA LEU A 17 -6.25 1.32 6.37
C LEU A 17 -7.36 0.45 6.97
N LEU A 18 -7.96 -0.38 6.13
CA LEU A 18 -8.92 -1.41 6.48
C LEU A 18 -8.24 -2.77 6.32
N TYR A 19 -8.18 -3.56 7.39
CA TYR A 19 -7.74 -4.95 7.31
C TYR A 19 -8.45 -5.81 8.36
N GLU A 20 -8.47 -7.11 8.11
CA GLU A 20 -9.04 -8.09 9.03
C GLU A 20 -7.93 -8.72 9.86
N SER A 21 -8.03 -8.60 11.18
CA SER A 21 -7.14 -9.28 12.12
C SER A 21 -7.87 -10.46 12.73
N SER A 22 -7.26 -11.65 12.67
CA SER A 22 -7.77 -12.83 13.34
C SER A 22 -7.03 -13.00 14.67
N SER A 23 -7.76 -12.85 15.77
CA SER A 23 -7.22 -13.13 17.11
C SER A 23 -7.36 -14.63 17.40
N MET A 24 -6.25 -15.27 17.75
CA MET A 24 -6.21 -16.70 18.07
C MET A 24 -6.96 -17.01 19.38
N ALA A 25 -7.04 -16.04 20.30
CA ALA A 25 -7.73 -16.17 21.58
C ALA A 25 -9.26 -16.21 21.44
N GLU A 26 -9.81 -15.55 20.41
CA GLU A 26 -11.26 -15.34 20.30
C GLU A 26 -11.89 -15.99 19.07
N GLN A 27 -11.13 -16.73 18.25
CA GLN A 27 -11.60 -17.36 16.98
C GLN A 27 -12.48 -16.42 16.15
N ARG A 28 -12.25 -15.12 16.26
CA ARG A 28 -13.06 -14.06 15.67
C ARG A 28 -12.17 -13.22 14.78
N THR A 29 -12.69 -12.95 13.59
CA THR A 29 -12.13 -11.96 12.69
C THR A 29 -12.70 -10.60 13.08
N VAL A 30 -11.81 -9.65 13.38
CA VAL A 30 -12.19 -8.27 13.69
C VAL A 30 -11.69 -7.38 12.56
N SER A 31 -12.58 -6.53 12.05
CA SER A 31 -12.22 -5.48 11.09
C SER A 31 -11.53 -4.35 11.84
N VAL A 32 -10.25 -4.13 11.54
CA VAL A 32 -9.43 -3.09 12.14
C VAL A 32 -9.34 -1.89 11.18
N ARG A 33 -9.43 -0.69 11.75
CA ARG A 33 -9.35 0.59 11.02
C ARG A 33 -8.20 1.41 11.60
N LEU A 34 -7.15 1.64 10.83
CA LEU A 34 -6.00 2.44 11.27
C LEU A 34 -5.90 3.73 10.46
N LYS A 35 -5.67 4.86 11.12
CA LYS A 35 -5.38 6.13 10.42
C LYS A 35 -3.95 6.08 9.86
N VAL A 36 -3.80 6.33 8.56
CA VAL A 36 -2.50 6.44 7.89
C VAL A 36 -1.70 7.57 8.53
N GLY A 37 -0.42 7.32 8.81
CA GLY A 37 0.46 8.23 9.56
C GLY A 37 0.35 8.11 11.09
N SER A 38 -0.60 7.33 11.63
CA SER A 38 -0.66 7.10 13.09
C SER A 38 0.40 6.12 13.58
N ALA A 39 0.68 6.13 14.90
CA ALA A 39 1.60 5.17 15.51
C ALA A 39 1.18 3.70 15.29
N GLN A 40 -0.13 3.42 15.31
CA GLN A 40 -0.67 2.08 15.04
C GLN A 40 -0.43 1.66 13.58
N TRP A 41 -0.56 2.60 12.64
CA TRP A 41 -0.22 2.38 11.23
C TRP A 41 1.27 2.06 11.05
N LEU A 42 2.17 2.81 11.70
CA LEU A 42 3.61 2.54 11.65
C LEU A 42 3.97 1.17 12.23
N GLN A 43 3.33 0.79 13.35
CA GLN A 43 3.48 -0.56 13.91
C GLN A 43 3.00 -1.64 12.94
N TRP A 44 1.86 -1.42 12.29
CA TRP A 44 1.34 -2.34 11.28
C TRP A 44 2.28 -2.48 10.07
N LEU A 45 2.84 -1.38 9.56
CA LEU A 45 3.81 -1.38 8.45
C LEU A 45 5.10 -2.15 8.76
N ARG A 46 5.51 -2.25 10.03
CA ARG A 46 6.67 -3.06 10.45
C ARG A 46 6.42 -4.56 10.27
N GLY A 47 5.17 -5.02 10.34
CA GLY A 47 4.80 -6.41 10.09
C GLY A 47 4.36 -6.70 8.64
N ALA A 48 3.93 -5.68 7.90
CA ALA A 48 3.35 -5.86 6.57
C ALA A 48 4.39 -5.79 5.44
N ASP A 49 4.26 -6.67 4.44
CA ASP A 49 5.09 -6.64 3.23
C ASP A 49 4.43 -5.91 2.05
N ARG A 50 3.10 -5.77 2.07
CA ARG A 50 2.35 -5.04 1.04
C ARG A 50 1.00 -4.57 1.57
N PHE A 51 0.51 -3.48 0.99
CA PHE A 51 -0.88 -3.03 1.12
C PHE A 51 -1.37 -2.42 -0.19
N TYR A 52 -2.68 -2.31 -0.31
CA TYR A 52 -3.33 -1.75 -1.49
C TYR A 52 -3.84 -0.37 -1.13
N VAL A 53 -3.80 0.55 -2.09
CA VAL A 53 -4.31 1.91 -1.91
C VAL A 53 -5.36 2.14 -2.98
N ALA A 54 -6.56 2.48 -2.54
CA ALA A 54 -7.61 2.99 -3.41
C ALA A 54 -7.44 4.51 -3.53
N GLY A 55 -6.58 4.91 -4.47
CA GLY A 55 -6.38 6.30 -4.84
C GLY A 55 -7.54 6.85 -5.68
N THR A 56 -7.53 8.16 -5.85
CA THR A 56 -8.54 8.87 -6.65
C THR A 56 -8.42 8.60 -8.14
N LEU A 57 -7.20 8.41 -8.64
CA LEU A 57 -6.89 8.18 -10.05
C LEU A 57 -6.72 6.69 -10.37
N GLY A 58 -6.83 5.84 -9.36
CA GLY A 58 -6.89 4.40 -9.49
C GLY A 58 -6.31 3.67 -8.29
N LYS A 59 -6.20 2.35 -8.44
CA LYS A 59 -5.64 1.49 -7.40
C LYS A 59 -4.16 1.24 -7.67
N PHE A 60 -3.37 1.27 -6.62
CA PHE A 60 -1.97 0.86 -6.67
C PHE A 60 -1.62 -0.01 -5.47
N THR A 61 -0.54 -0.78 -5.60
CA THR A 61 -0.03 -1.62 -4.51
C THR A 61 1.24 -0.99 -3.97
N ALA A 62 1.27 -0.69 -2.68
CA ALA A 62 2.49 -0.34 -1.98
C ALA A 62 3.16 -1.64 -1.50
N ARG A 63 4.43 -1.84 -1.85
CA ARG A 63 5.21 -3.01 -1.49
C ARG A 63 6.44 -2.58 -0.72
N ARG A 64 6.72 -3.30 0.37
CA ARG A 64 7.94 -3.19 1.15
C ARG A 64 9.06 -3.97 0.49
N GLU A 65 10.22 -3.35 0.40
CA GLU A 65 11.47 -3.95 -0.04
C GLU A 65 12.55 -3.69 1.00
N ILE A 66 13.24 -4.73 1.42
CA ILE A 66 14.37 -4.61 2.35
C ILE A 66 15.65 -4.55 1.51
N ARG A 67 16.41 -3.46 1.66
CA ARG A 67 17.72 -3.29 1.01
C ARG A 67 18.73 -2.85 2.05
N ARG A 68 19.88 -3.53 2.14
CA ARG A 68 20.99 -3.20 3.06
C ARG A 68 20.50 -2.92 4.50
N ASN A 69 19.70 -3.83 5.07
CA ASN A 69 19.05 -3.71 6.38
C ASN A 69 18.06 -2.54 6.57
N GLN A 70 17.68 -1.84 5.51
CA GLN A 70 16.69 -0.76 5.56
C GLN A 70 15.43 -1.14 4.78
N ALA A 71 14.27 -0.89 5.37
CA ALA A 71 12.97 -1.14 4.74
C ALA A 71 12.50 0.10 3.99
N TYR A 72 12.21 -0.09 2.70
CA TYR A 72 11.73 0.93 1.79
C TYR A 72 10.41 0.52 1.16
N TRP A 73 9.63 1.50 0.75
CA TRP A 73 8.34 1.27 0.11
C TRP A 73 8.31 1.82 -1.31
N TYR A 74 7.73 1.03 -2.19
CA TYR A 74 7.48 1.39 -3.58
C TYR A 74 6.01 1.19 -3.90
N ALA A 75 5.40 2.19 -4.54
CA ALA A 75 4.11 2.03 -5.17
C ALA A 75 4.30 1.39 -6.54
N CYS A 76 3.42 0.45 -6.86
CA CYS A 76 3.42 -0.31 -8.09
C CYS A 76 2.00 -0.30 -8.68
N ARG A 77 1.88 0.06 -9.96
CA ARG A 77 0.61 0.02 -10.70
C ARG A 77 0.83 -0.59 -12.08
N LYS A 78 0.02 -1.56 -12.47
CA LYS A 78 0.10 -2.21 -13.78
C LYS A 78 -1.01 -1.66 -14.69
N LEU A 79 -0.65 -1.19 -15.88
CA LEU A 79 -1.60 -0.79 -16.91
C LEU A 79 -1.05 -1.09 -18.31
N GLY A 80 -1.88 -1.61 -19.21
CA GLY A 80 -1.47 -1.88 -20.60
C GLY A 80 -0.28 -2.85 -20.71
N GLY A 81 -0.14 -3.79 -19.78
CA GLY A 81 1.01 -4.70 -19.72
C GLY A 81 2.29 -4.12 -19.11
N LYS A 82 2.39 -2.79 -18.94
CA LYS A 82 3.52 -2.10 -18.31
C LYS A 82 3.33 -1.95 -16.80
N LEU A 83 4.43 -2.00 -16.05
CA LEU A 83 4.46 -1.84 -14.60
C LEU A 83 5.12 -0.52 -14.24
N TYR A 84 4.34 0.42 -13.72
CA TYR A 84 4.79 1.71 -13.23
C TYR A 84 5.15 1.60 -11.76
N LYS A 85 6.33 2.10 -11.40
CA LYS A 85 6.82 2.10 -10.02
C LYS A 85 7.23 3.50 -9.58
N LYS A 86 6.86 3.87 -8.36
CA LYS A 86 7.27 5.13 -7.73
C LYS A 86 7.79 4.86 -6.33
N TYR A 87 8.93 5.42 -6.00
CA TYR A 87 9.50 5.35 -4.66
C TYR A 87 8.63 6.18 -3.70
N ILE A 88 8.20 5.58 -2.59
CA ILE A 88 7.39 6.24 -1.55
C ILE A 88 8.31 6.80 -0.46
N GLY A 89 9.25 5.99 0.04
CA GLY A 89 10.10 6.36 1.18
C GLY A 89 10.21 5.23 2.20
N LYS A 90 10.54 5.58 3.44
CA LYS A 90 10.50 4.65 4.58
C LYS A 90 9.08 4.58 5.13
N SER A 91 8.82 3.63 6.04
CA SER A 91 7.52 3.48 6.68
C SER A 91 7.02 4.78 7.35
N GLU A 92 7.95 5.59 7.85
CA GLU A 92 7.71 6.85 8.56
C GLU A 92 7.23 7.97 7.62
N ASP A 93 7.70 7.96 6.39
CA ASP A 93 7.36 8.94 5.36
C ASP A 93 5.99 8.64 4.73
N ILE A 94 5.37 7.48 5.01
CA ILE A 94 4.09 7.10 4.42
C ILE A 94 2.93 7.80 5.12
N THR A 95 2.64 8.99 4.62
CA THR A 95 1.50 9.82 5.01
C THR A 95 0.43 9.80 3.91
N PRO A 96 -0.81 10.24 4.23
CA PRO A 96 -1.86 10.36 3.22
C PRO A 96 -1.45 11.26 2.04
N ASP A 97 -0.74 12.35 2.32
CA ASP A 97 -0.24 13.28 1.32
C ASP A 97 0.76 12.62 0.36
N VAL A 98 1.71 11.82 0.89
CA VAL A 98 2.65 11.06 0.05
C VAL A 98 1.91 10.01 -0.79
N LEU A 99 0.92 9.30 -0.23
CA LEU A 99 0.13 8.35 -1.01
C LEU A 99 -0.65 9.04 -2.15
N ARG A 100 -1.15 10.26 -1.90
CA ARG A 100 -1.83 11.08 -2.91
C ARG A 100 -0.88 11.58 -4.00
N ASP A 101 0.30 12.08 -3.62
CA ASP A 101 1.34 12.50 -4.57
C ASP A 101 1.74 11.33 -5.48
N VAL A 102 1.90 10.15 -4.90
CA VAL A 102 2.25 8.95 -5.65
C VAL A 102 1.13 8.48 -6.58
N ASP A 103 -0.14 8.59 -6.19
CA ASP A 103 -1.30 8.34 -7.07
C ASP A 103 -1.27 9.26 -8.30
N LEU A 104 -1.01 10.56 -8.06
CA LEU A 104 -0.87 11.58 -9.10
C LEU A 104 0.30 11.27 -10.04
N ALA A 105 1.48 10.99 -9.48
CA ALA A 105 2.68 10.67 -10.24
C ALA A 105 2.50 9.40 -11.10
N LEU A 106 1.92 8.33 -10.54
CA LEU A 106 1.65 7.11 -11.29
C LEU A 106 0.63 7.36 -12.40
N SER A 107 -0.41 8.14 -12.14
CA SER A 107 -1.38 8.49 -13.17
C SER A 107 -0.78 9.36 -14.27
N ALA A 108 0.14 10.27 -13.93
CA ALA A 108 0.83 11.11 -14.91
C ALA A 108 1.75 10.26 -15.82
N MET A 109 2.57 9.38 -15.23
CA MET A 109 3.42 8.44 -15.98
C MET A 109 2.63 7.57 -16.94
N ILE A 110 1.45 7.11 -16.49
CA ILE A 110 0.54 6.32 -17.31
C ILE A 110 0.00 7.15 -18.49
N LYS A 111 -0.45 8.38 -18.22
CA LYS A 111 -1.05 9.26 -19.24
C LYS A 111 -0.05 9.58 -20.35
N ASP A 112 1.19 9.87 -19.98
CA ASP A 112 2.30 10.15 -20.90
C ASP A 112 2.60 8.96 -21.83
N ASP A 113 2.60 7.75 -21.27
CA ASP A 113 2.80 6.52 -22.03
C ASP A 113 1.64 6.21 -22.99
N THR A 114 0.39 6.43 -22.54
CA THR A 114 -0.80 6.21 -23.38
C THR A 114 -1.01 7.29 -24.44
N ALA A 115 -0.49 8.50 -24.24
CA ALA A 115 -0.58 9.61 -25.21
C ALA A 115 0.47 9.52 -26.33
N SER A 116 1.42 8.59 -26.20
CA SER A 116 2.47 8.34 -27.19
C SER A 116 2.13 7.21 -28.19
N VAL A 117 0.85 6.80 -28.28
CA VAL A 117 0.36 5.76 -29.20
C VAL A 117 -0.52 6.32 -30.31
#